data_AF-C5CQX3-F1
#
_entry.id   AF-C5CQX3-F1
#
_cell.length_a   1.000
_cell.length_b   1.000
_cell.length_c   1.000
_cell.angle_alpha   90.00
_cell.angle_beta   90.00
_cell.angle_gamma   90.00
#
_symmetry.space_group_name_H-M   'P 1'
#
loop_
_entity.id
_entity.type
_entity.pdbx_description
1 polymer ?
#
loop_
_entity_poly.entity_id
_entity_poly.type
_entity_poly.pdbx_seq_one_letter_code
_entity_poly.pdbx_strand_id
1 'polypeptide(L)'
;MTTPTIHPVVLCGGSGTRLWPLSRKTLPKQFAPLIGNKSLLQLTLERLCSLNRDITCVASEDHRFLVREAVDKAGATGRQILEPVARNTAAAMAAAALRAGPDDLLLFAPADHHIPDTALFAHTVRSGIDAALAGRIVTFGVAPSFASTAYGYIEAGAPAADGHSHAVVRFVEKPTAAVAESLILHGGYCWNAGIFLARADILVAALRTHAPDILEACERATAAITADGSFDRLDREAFEACRSDSIDYAVLEKHDAISVVKFNGNWSDVGSWNAVATLHPQDGSGNRLSGNASALRSSDTFIHAPHRRVVALGTRGLIIVDTPDAVLVAGADCAEQVGEVVRMLAAEGQAEATEHRRVVRPWGAYDKLDFGERFQVKRLTVKPGAKLSLQMHHHRAEHWIVVQGTAKATCDGQVTLVRENESIYLPLGAIHRLENPGKTMLEVIEVQTGGYLGEDDIVRFDDTYGRCPSLKARGGDALPLPDAAVAAVAAAASVPVVAAMPVAAPQLAPAP
;
A
#
# COMPACT_ATOMS: atom_id res chain seq x y z
N MET A 1 -8.94 -39.21 -1.63
CA MET A 1 -9.70 -38.07 -1.09
C MET A 1 -9.06 -36.81 -1.66
N THR A 2 -9.86 -35.90 -2.22
CA THR A 2 -9.35 -34.61 -2.71
C THR A 2 -8.89 -33.77 -1.53
N THR A 3 -7.65 -33.26 -1.57
CA THR A 3 -7.16 -32.33 -0.54
C THR A 3 -8.09 -31.12 -0.47
N PRO A 4 -8.55 -30.70 0.72
CA PRO A 4 -9.42 -29.54 0.87
C PRO A 4 -8.80 -28.30 0.23
N THR A 5 -9.62 -27.50 -0.44
CA THR A 5 -9.18 -26.23 -1.01
C THR A 5 -8.96 -25.22 0.10
N ILE A 6 -7.78 -24.60 0.11
CA ILE A 6 -7.48 -23.46 0.98
C ILE A 6 -7.83 -22.19 0.22
N HIS A 7 -8.48 -21.24 0.89
CA HIS A 7 -8.82 -19.92 0.39
C HIS A 7 -7.92 -18.88 1.08
N PRO A 8 -6.88 -18.36 0.40
CA PRO A 8 -6.01 -17.37 0.99
C PRO A 8 -6.72 -16.02 1.17
N VAL A 9 -6.48 -15.43 2.33
CA VAL A 9 -6.90 -14.08 2.70
C VAL A 9 -5.65 -13.28 3.07
N VAL A 10 -5.35 -12.23 2.30
CA VAL A 10 -4.20 -11.36 2.57
C VAL A 10 -4.66 -10.13 3.34
N LEU A 11 -4.04 -9.91 4.50
CA LEU A 11 -4.26 -8.72 5.32
C LEU A 11 -3.30 -7.62 4.87
N CYS A 12 -3.80 -6.67 4.08
CA CYS A 12 -3.02 -5.56 3.49
C CYS A 12 -2.97 -4.31 4.38
N GLY A 13 -3.22 -4.46 5.68
CA GLY A 13 -3.18 -3.39 6.67
C GLY A 13 -1.76 -2.92 7.02
N GLY A 14 -1.68 -1.89 7.85
CA GLY A 14 -0.42 -1.32 8.34
C GLY A 14 0.11 -0.16 7.49
N SER A 15 0.56 0.91 8.16
CA SER A 15 1.17 2.09 7.52
C SER A 15 2.68 1.90 7.27
N GLY A 16 3.33 0.99 8.00
CA GLY A 16 4.68 0.53 7.71
C GLY A 16 5.76 1.62 7.68
N THR A 17 5.70 2.62 8.58
CA THR A 17 6.53 3.84 8.53
C THR A 17 8.00 3.67 8.93
N ARG A 18 8.38 2.52 9.53
CA ARG A 18 9.75 2.24 9.97
C ARG A 18 10.75 2.04 8.84
N LEU A 19 10.29 1.93 7.59
CA LEU A 19 11.14 1.89 6.41
C LEU A 19 11.20 3.24 5.69
N TRP A 20 10.93 4.35 6.39
CA TRP A 20 11.24 5.69 5.86
C TRP A 20 12.74 5.75 5.47
N PRO A 21 13.12 6.37 4.35
CA PRO A 21 12.33 7.20 3.47
C PRO A 21 11.70 6.42 2.30
N LEU A 22 11.71 5.10 2.29
CA LEU A 22 11.00 4.32 1.28
C LEU A 22 9.49 4.29 1.52
N SER A 23 9.07 4.01 2.76
CA SER A 23 7.66 3.95 3.13
C SER A 23 7.10 5.33 3.50
N ARG A 24 5.83 5.56 3.17
CA ARG A 24 5.05 6.74 3.54
C ARG A 24 3.63 6.34 3.93
N LYS A 25 2.86 7.25 4.51
CA LYS A 25 1.42 7.01 4.75
C LYS A 25 0.70 6.68 3.44
N THR A 26 1.03 7.38 2.35
CA THR A 26 0.42 7.15 1.03
C THR A 26 1.04 6.00 0.23
N LEU A 27 2.19 5.47 0.67
CA LEU A 27 2.83 4.28 0.09
C LEU A 27 3.41 3.41 1.21
N PRO A 28 2.56 2.61 1.90
CA PRO A 28 3.01 1.69 2.92
C PRO A 28 4.04 0.67 2.42
N LYS A 29 4.85 0.12 3.35
CA LYS A 29 5.99 -0.77 3.03
C LYS A 29 5.61 -1.96 2.14
N GLN A 30 4.42 -2.53 2.31
CA GLN A 30 3.97 -3.71 1.58
C GLN A 30 3.83 -3.45 0.08
N PHE A 31 3.71 -2.19 -0.34
CA PHE A 31 3.60 -1.79 -1.74
C PHE A 31 4.94 -1.33 -2.34
N ALA A 32 5.95 -1.06 -1.51
CA ALA A 32 7.24 -0.57 -1.98
C ALA A 32 8.07 -1.70 -2.61
N PRO A 33 8.70 -1.47 -3.78
CA PRO A 33 9.55 -2.47 -4.44
C PRO A 33 10.86 -2.64 -3.67
N LEU A 34 10.96 -3.70 -2.88
CA LEU A 34 12.06 -3.88 -1.93
C LEU A 34 13.03 -4.98 -2.36
N ILE A 35 12.52 -6.08 -2.92
CA ILE A 35 13.30 -7.29 -3.21
C ILE A 35 13.09 -7.66 -4.66
N GLY A 36 14.17 -7.67 -5.46
CA GLY A 36 14.10 -8.04 -6.87
C GLY A 36 13.10 -7.19 -7.69
N ASN A 37 12.97 -5.90 -7.36
CA ASN A 37 11.98 -4.96 -7.93
C ASN A 37 10.50 -5.34 -7.68
N LYS A 38 10.21 -6.27 -6.77
CA LYS A 38 8.87 -6.65 -6.36
C LYS A 38 8.55 -6.10 -4.98
N SER A 39 7.27 -5.81 -4.75
CA SER A 39 6.77 -5.44 -3.43
C SER A 39 6.53 -6.67 -2.56
N LEU A 40 6.50 -6.50 -1.24
CA LEU A 40 6.23 -7.59 -0.30
C LEU A 40 4.83 -8.20 -0.52
N LEU A 41 3.84 -7.36 -0.87
CA LEU A 41 2.51 -7.84 -1.23
C LEU A 41 2.54 -8.69 -2.49
N GLN A 42 3.26 -8.26 -3.53
CA GLN A 42 3.39 -9.05 -4.75
C GLN A 42 4.04 -10.41 -4.46
N LEU A 43 5.13 -10.44 -3.68
CA LEU A 43 5.79 -11.69 -3.30
C LEU A 43 4.87 -12.61 -2.49
N THR A 44 4.05 -12.04 -1.60
CA THR A 44 3.06 -12.79 -0.83
C THR A 44 1.98 -13.38 -1.72
N LEU A 45 1.44 -12.62 -2.67
CA LEU A 45 0.44 -13.09 -3.63
C LEU A 45 0.97 -14.19 -4.54
N GLU A 46 2.19 -14.03 -5.07
CA GLU A 46 2.86 -15.05 -5.89
C GLU A 46 3.07 -16.36 -5.10
N ARG A 47 3.49 -16.25 -3.83
CA ARG A 47 3.63 -17.40 -2.92
C ARG A 47 2.30 -18.11 -2.70
N LEU A 48 1.22 -17.36 -2.44
CA LEU A 48 -0.11 -17.89 -2.17
C LEU A 48 -0.77 -18.52 -3.41
N CYS A 49 -0.42 -18.09 -4.61
CA CYS A 49 -0.89 -18.71 -5.86
C CYS A 49 -0.53 -20.20 -5.97
N SER A 50 0.48 -20.68 -5.23
CA SER A 50 0.84 -22.12 -5.15
C SER A 50 -0.16 -22.96 -4.33
N LEU A 51 -1.02 -22.31 -3.55
CA LEU A 51 -2.13 -22.91 -2.82
C LEU A 51 -3.44 -22.73 -3.58
N ASN A 52 -3.76 -21.49 -3.93
CA ASN A 52 -4.95 -21.12 -4.70
C ASN A 52 -4.73 -19.74 -5.34
N ARG A 53 -5.12 -19.58 -6.60
CA ARG A 53 -4.99 -18.30 -7.32
C ARG A 53 -6.14 -17.34 -7.03
N ASP A 54 -7.25 -17.82 -6.49
CA ASP A 54 -8.35 -16.97 -6.01
C ASP A 54 -8.05 -16.51 -4.58
N ILE A 55 -7.58 -15.27 -4.45
CA ILE A 55 -7.05 -14.69 -3.21
C ILE A 55 -7.91 -13.48 -2.84
N THR A 56 -8.47 -13.51 -1.62
CA THR A 56 -9.16 -12.36 -1.06
C THR A 56 -8.14 -11.41 -0.43
N CYS A 57 -8.20 -10.12 -0.73
CA CYS A 57 -7.37 -9.12 -0.06
C CYS A 57 -8.26 -8.23 0.82
N VAL A 58 -7.91 -8.04 2.09
CA VAL A 58 -8.56 -7.06 2.97
C VAL A 58 -7.64 -5.85 3.10
N ALA A 59 -8.12 -4.67 2.72
CA ALA A 59 -7.28 -3.48 2.62
C ALA A 59 -8.04 -2.19 2.90
N SER A 60 -7.33 -1.11 3.25
CA SER A 60 -7.91 0.24 3.27
C SER A 60 -8.45 0.65 1.90
N GLU A 61 -9.59 1.34 1.88
CA GLU A 61 -10.16 2.00 0.68
C GLU A 61 -9.10 2.85 -0.06
N ASP A 62 -8.22 3.52 0.68
CA ASP A 62 -7.18 4.41 0.12
C ASP A 62 -6.12 3.65 -0.69
N HIS A 63 -5.90 2.37 -0.38
CA HIS A 63 -4.88 1.55 -1.02
C HIS A 63 -5.43 0.59 -2.08
N ARG A 64 -6.74 0.62 -2.36
CA ARG A 64 -7.43 -0.33 -3.24
C ARG A 64 -6.76 -0.52 -4.61
N PHE A 65 -6.23 0.55 -5.21
CA PHE A 65 -5.57 0.48 -6.52
C PHE A 65 -4.16 -0.10 -6.46
N LEU A 66 -3.42 0.12 -5.37
CA LEU A 66 -2.12 -0.51 -5.14
C LEU A 66 -2.28 -2.02 -4.96
N VAL A 67 -3.32 -2.43 -4.21
CA VAL A 67 -3.66 -3.85 -4.04
C VAL A 67 -4.06 -4.48 -5.37
N ARG A 68 -4.93 -3.83 -6.15
CA ARG A 68 -5.33 -4.33 -7.46
C ARG A 68 -4.14 -4.51 -8.40
N GLU A 69 -3.24 -3.53 -8.46
CA GLU A 69 -2.02 -3.63 -9.28
C GLU A 69 -1.12 -4.80 -8.84
N ALA A 70 -0.99 -5.05 -7.53
CA ALA A 70 -0.22 -6.17 -7.02
C ALA A 70 -0.86 -7.54 -7.36
N VAL A 71 -2.20 -7.63 -7.28
CA VAL A 71 -2.96 -8.82 -7.71
C VAL A 71 -2.74 -9.11 -9.19
N ASP A 72 -2.84 -8.08 -10.04
CA ASP A 72 -2.60 -8.20 -11.48
C ASP A 72 -1.17 -8.66 -11.79
N LYS A 73 -0.16 -8.06 -11.15
CA LYS A 73 1.25 -8.42 -11.35
C LYS A 73 1.59 -9.83 -10.89
N ALA A 74 0.95 -10.31 -9.82
CA ALA A 74 1.14 -11.66 -9.32
C ALA A 74 0.44 -12.72 -10.19
N GLY A 75 -0.42 -12.31 -11.14
CA GLY A 75 -1.28 -13.22 -11.88
C GLY A 75 -2.31 -13.93 -10.99
N ALA A 76 -2.65 -13.30 -9.86
CA ALA A 76 -3.69 -13.75 -8.94
C ALA A 76 -5.07 -13.26 -9.40
N THR A 77 -6.10 -13.84 -8.82
CA THR A 77 -7.51 -13.49 -9.00
C THR A 77 -8.14 -13.25 -7.62
N GLY A 78 -9.39 -12.80 -7.58
CA GLY A 78 -10.13 -12.62 -6.33
C GLY A 78 -10.55 -11.19 -6.04
N ARG A 79 -11.39 -11.06 -5.00
CA ARG A 79 -12.03 -9.80 -4.60
C ARG A 79 -11.20 -9.08 -3.54
N GLN A 80 -11.39 -7.76 -3.46
CA GLN A 80 -10.79 -6.95 -2.42
C GLN A 80 -11.89 -6.42 -1.50
N ILE A 81 -11.84 -6.80 -0.22
CA ILE A 81 -12.70 -6.24 0.83
C ILE A 81 -12.05 -4.93 1.30
N LEU A 82 -12.78 -3.82 1.16
CA LEU A 82 -12.27 -2.49 1.46
C LEU A 82 -12.77 -2.00 2.81
N GLU A 83 -11.84 -1.78 3.73
CA GLU A 83 -12.05 -1.19 5.04
C GLU A 83 -12.15 0.35 4.90
N PRO A 84 -13.27 0.97 5.34
CA PRO A 84 -13.46 2.41 5.28
C PRO A 84 -12.64 3.17 6.32
N VAL A 85 -12.21 2.47 7.38
CA VAL A 85 -11.36 2.95 8.48
C VAL A 85 -10.53 1.78 9.03
N ALA A 86 -9.34 2.04 9.55
CA ALA A 86 -8.51 0.97 10.12
C ALA A 86 -9.09 0.45 11.46
N ARG A 87 -9.23 -0.88 11.59
CA ARG A 87 -9.73 -1.56 12.81
C ARG A 87 -8.90 -2.76 13.25
N ASN A 88 -7.66 -2.86 12.75
CA ASN A 88 -6.69 -3.92 13.08
C ASN A 88 -7.18 -5.33 12.66
N THR A 89 -6.44 -6.39 12.99
CA THR A 89 -6.59 -7.70 12.33
C THR A 89 -7.86 -8.46 12.69
N ALA A 90 -8.46 -8.26 13.87
CA ALA A 90 -9.67 -9.00 14.25
C ALA A 90 -10.85 -8.67 13.33
N ALA A 91 -11.10 -7.38 13.07
CA ALA A 91 -12.18 -6.92 12.19
C ALA A 91 -11.96 -7.36 10.73
N ALA A 92 -10.72 -7.28 10.24
CA ALA A 92 -10.36 -7.70 8.89
C ALA A 92 -10.59 -9.21 8.69
N MET A 93 -10.18 -10.04 9.66
CA MET A 93 -10.41 -11.49 9.61
C MET A 93 -11.89 -11.86 9.74
N ALA A 94 -12.64 -11.16 10.61
CA ALA A 94 -14.08 -11.33 10.75
C ALA A 94 -14.82 -11.01 9.45
N ALA A 95 -14.52 -9.87 8.81
CA ALA A 95 -15.14 -9.48 7.55
C ALA A 95 -14.88 -10.50 6.43
N ALA A 96 -13.67 -11.04 6.33
CA ALA A 96 -13.37 -12.08 5.36
C ALA A 96 -14.07 -13.41 5.67
N ALA A 97 -14.13 -13.83 6.94
CA ALA A 97 -14.81 -15.06 7.35
C ALA A 97 -16.32 -15.01 7.09
N LEU A 98 -16.96 -13.86 7.36
CA LEU A 98 -18.38 -13.63 7.07
C LEU A 98 -18.72 -13.62 5.56
N ARG A 99 -17.71 -13.43 4.71
CA ARG A 99 -17.85 -13.41 3.24
C ARG A 99 -17.55 -14.75 2.59
N ALA A 100 -16.99 -15.69 3.35
CA ALA A 100 -16.70 -17.04 2.89
C ALA A 100 -17.87 -17.99 3.15
N GLY A 101 -17.84 -19.17 2.53
CA GLY A 101 -18.69 -20.28 2.94
C GLY A 101 -18.34 -20.73 4.37
N PRO A 102 -19.32 -21.18 5.18
CA PRO A 102 -19.07 -21.55 6.57
C PRO A 102 -18.04 -22.69 6.71
N ASP A 103 -17.98 -23.60 5.74
CA ASP A 103 -17.06 -24.73 5.72
C ASP A 103 -15.73 -24.42 5.02
N ASP A 104 -15.55 -23.19 4.49
CA ASP A 104 -14.34 -22.81 3.76
C ASP A 104 -13.15 -22.74 4.71
N LEU A 105 -12.01 -23.24 4.23
CA LEU A 105 -10.76 -23.22 4.96
C LEU A 105 -9.94 -21.98 4.58
N LEU A 106 -9.88 -21.00 5.48
CA LEU A 106 -9.29 -19.70 5.25
C LEU A 106 -7.86 -19.64 5.77
N LEU A 107 -6.91 -19.23 4.91
CA LEU A 107 -5.52 -18.96 5.29
C LEU A 107 -5.29 -17.45 5.32
N PHE A 108 -5.21 -16.88 6.52
CA PHE A 108 -4.89 -15.48 6.74
C PHE A 108 -3.38 -15.27 6.73
N ALA A 109 -2.88 -14.39 5.87
CA ALA A 109 -1.46 -14.08 5.74
C ALA A 109 -1.22 -12.56 5.70
N PRO A 110 -0.22 -12.04 6.43
CA PRO A 110 0.19 -10.63 6.33
C PRO A 110 0.80 -10.32 4.96
N ALA A 111 0.50 -9.13 4.44
CA ALA A 111 1.00 -8.67 3.13
C ALA A 111 2.50 -8.34 3.11
N ASP A 112 3.15 -8.23 4.27
CA ASP A 112 4.45 -7.60 4.47
C ASP A 112 5.55 -8.55 4.96
N HIS A 113 5.33 -9.87 4.88
CA HIS A 113 6.32 -10.87 5.28
C HIS A 113 7.15 -11.38 4.09
N HIS A 114 8.44 -11.57 4.32
CA HIS A 114 9.35 -12.22 3.38
C HIS A 114 9.56 -13.70 3.74
N ILE A 115 9.08 -14.59 2.86
CA ILE A 115 9.23 -16.05 2.97
C ILE A 115 9.64 -16.53 1.56
N PRO A 116 10.93 -16.82 1.32
CA PRO A 116 11.44 -17.10 -0.03
C PRO A 116 11.08 -18.50 -0.53
N ASP A 117 11.01 -19.50 0.35
CA ASP A 117 10.70 -20.88 -0.03
C ASP A 117 9.19 -21.11 -0.12
N THR A 118 8.66 -20.96 -1.33
CA THR A 118 7.23 -21.13 -1.62
C THR A 118 6.77 -22.58 -1.45
N ALA A 119 7.61 -23.55 -1.80
CA ALA A 119 7.23 -24.97 -1.73
C ALA A 119 7.15 -25.44 -0.27
N LEU A 120 8.15 -25.08 0.54
CA LEU A 120 8.15 -25.36 1.97
C LEU A 120 6.99 -24.66 2.69
N PHE A 121 6.72 -23.39 2.34
CA PHE A 121 5.57 -22.66 2.86
C PHE A 121 4.26 -23.42 2.57
N ALA A 122 4.02 -23.77 1.30
CA ALA A 122 2.79 -24.44 0.90
C ALA A 122 2.66 -25.84 1.53
N HIS A 123 3.76 -26.57 1.71
CA HIS A 123 3.77 -27.85 2.42
C HIS A 123 3.40 -27.68 3.89
N THR A 124 4.02 -26.69 4.58
CA THR A 124 3.76 -26.40 5.99
C THR A 124 2.32 -25.97 6.22
N VAL A 125 1.75 -25.14 5.34
CA VAL A 125 0.34 -24.76 5.43
C VAL A 125 -0.56 -25.99 5.31
N ARG A 126 -0.29 -26.87 4.34
CA ARG A 126 -1.10 -28.07 4.13
C ARG A 126 -1.04 -29.05 5.31
N SER A 127 0.06 -29.10 6.06
CA SER A 127 0.13 -29.96 7.26
C SER A 127 -0.75 -29.47 8.42
N GLY A 128 -1.27 -28.24 8.36
CA GLY A 128 -2.26 -27.72 9.33
C GLY A 128 -3.71 -28.06 9.00
N ILE A 129 -4.00 -28.65 7.84
CA ILE A 129 -5.38 -28.88 7.38
C ILE A 129 -6.16 -29.76 8.35
N ASP A 130 -5.58 -30.87 8.81
CA ASP A 130 -6.29 -31.83 9.67
C ASP A 130 -6.67 -31.22 11.02
N ALA A 131 -5.78 -30.43 11.63
CA ALA A 131 -6.08 -29.66 12.84
C ALA A 131 -7.22 -28.65 12.62
N ALA A 132 -7.20 -27.93 11.49
CA ALA A 132 -8.23 -26.94 11.18
C ALA A 132 -9.59 -27.59 10.94
N LEU A 133 -9.63 -28.74 10.24
CA LEU A 133 -10.86 -29.52 10.05
C LEU A 133 -11.38 -30.13 11.35
N ALA A 134 -10.48 -30.44 12.30
CA ALA A 134 -10.83 -30.85 13.66
C ALA A 134 -11.34 -29.69 14.56
N GLY A 135 -11.61 -28.52 13.97
CA GLY A 135 -12.22 -27.39 14.67
C GLY A 135 -11.24 -26.49 15.42
N ARG A 136 -9.94 -26.56 15.10
CA ARG A 136 -8.90 -25.74 15.74
C ARG A 136 -8.55 -24.53 14.87
N ILE A 137 -8.12 -23.44 15.52
CA ILE A 137 -7.43 -22.35 14.83
C ILE A 137 -5.94 -22.70 14.79
N VAL A 138 -5.36 -22.81 13.60
CA VAL A 138 -3.95 -23.17 13.43
C VAL A 138 -3.13 -21.92 13.23
N THR A 139 -2.06 -21.75 13.99
CA THR A 139 -1.02 -20.74 13.79
C THR A 139 0.29 -21.39 13.33
N PHE A 140 1.18 -20.60 12.72
CA PHE A 140 2.47 -21.06 12.23
C PHE A 140 3.61 -20.44 13.05
N GLY A 141 4.43 -21.30 13.64
CA GLY A 141 5.50 -20.92 14.55
C GLY A 141 6.88 -20.97 13.91
N VAL A 142 7.64 -19.88 13.99
CA VAL A 142 9.02 -19.81 13.47
C VAL A 142 10.02 -20.06 14.59
N ALA A 143 11.08 -20.82 14.32
CA ALA A 143 12.15 -21.03 15.28
C ALA A 143 12.83 -19.69 15.65
N PRO A 144 12.87 -19.29 16.94
CA PRO A 144 13.52 -18.05 17.35
C PRO A 144 15.03 -18.13 17.16
N SER A 145 15.62 -17.13 16.51
CA SER A 145 17.07 -17.02 16.34
C SER A 145 17.73 -15.99 17.27
N PHE A 146 16.93 -15.15 17.94
CA PHE A 146 17.37 -14.16 18.94
C PHE A 146 16.20 -13.74 19.84
N ALA A 147 16.46 -13.06 20.96
CA ALA A 147 15.42 -12.57 21.87
C ALA A 147 14.74 -11.30 21.34
N SER A 148 13.76 -11.47 20.45
CA SER A 148 13.00 -10.36 19.89
C SER A 148 11.94 -9.86 20.87
N THR A 149 11.87 -8.55 21.09
CA THR A 149 10.75 -7.91 21.81
C THR A 149 9.61 -7.49 20.88
N ALA A 150 9.82 -7.61 19.57
CA ALA A 150 8.86 -7.17 18.55
C ALA A 150 7.86 -8.26 18.15
N TYR A 151 8.09 -9.52 18.53
CA TYR A 151 7.28 -10.67 18.13
C TYR A 151 6.49 -11.26 19.29
N GLY A 152 5.35 -11.86 18.98
CA GLY A 152 4.68 -12.78 19.90
C GLY A 152 5.40 -14.13 19.97
N TYR A 153 5.35 -14.76 21.13
CA TYR A 153 5.89 -16.09 21.39
C TYR A 153 4.76 -17.08 21.68
N ILE A 154 4.91 -18.29 21.17
CA ILE A 154 3.97 -19.39 21.30
C ILE A 154 4.68 -20.54 21.99
N GLU A 155 4.18 -20.96 23.14
CA GLU A 155 4.63 -22.18 23.79
C GLU A 155 3.96 -23.39 23.14
N ALA A 156 4.76 -24.23 22.48
CA ALA A 156 4.28 -25.47 21.91
C ALA A 156 4.18 -26.55 23.00
N GLY A 157 2.98 -27.10 23.17
CA GLY A 157 2.67 -28.17 24.10
C GLY A 157 2.80 -29.57 23.49
N ALA A 158 1.94 -30.46 23.95
CA ALA A 158 1.91 -31.85 23.50
C ALA A 158 1.66 -31.93 21.97
N PRO A 159 2.32 -32.89 21.27
CA PRO A 159 1.98 -33.19 19.89
C PRO A 159 0.50 -33.54 19.74
N ALA A 160 -0.15 -33.01 18.70
CA ALA A 160 -1.51 -33.36 18.36
C ALA A 160 -1.58 -34.73 17.69
N ALA A 161 -2.79 -35.29 17.62
CA ALA A 161 -3.04 -36.60 17.00
C ALA A 161 -2.75 -36.62 15.49
N ASP A 162 -2.68 -35.45 14.85
CA ASP A 162 -2.34 -35.31 13.43
C ASP A 162 -0.84 -35.54 13.11
N GLY A 163 0.03 -35.63 14.14
CA GLY A 163 1.47 -35.83 13.97
C GLY A 163 2.25 -34.65 13.40
N HIS A 164 1.60 -33.51 13.14
CA HIS A 164 2.19 -32.34 12.47
C HIS A 164 2.05 -31.05 13.28
N SER A 165 1.04 -30.96 14.13
CA SER A 165 0.79 -29.80 14.99
C SER A 165 1.02 -30.12 16.46
N HIS A 166 1.17 -29.07 17.26
CA HIS A 166 1.19 -29.13 18.71
C HIS A 166 0.05 -28.30 19.27
N ALA A 167 -0.51 -28.70 20.41
CA ALA A 167 -1.40 -27.81 21.15
C ALA A 167 -0.62 -26.56 21.60
N VAL A 168 -1.25 -25.39 21.60
CA VAL A 168 -0.66 -24.19 22.19
C VAL A 168 -0.95 -24.16 23.68
N VAL A 169 0.09 -24.00 24.50
CA VAL A 169 -0.05 -23.87 25.97
C VAL A 169 -0.33 -22.43 26.35
N ARG A 170 0.42 -21.49 25.76
CA ARG A 170 0.24 -20.06 26.00
C ARG A 170 0.78 -19.21 24.87
N PHE A 171 0.23 -18.02 24.75
CA PHE A 171 0.74 -16.92 23.95
C PHE A 171 1.37 -15.86 24.86
N VAL A 172 2.47 -15.26 24.41
CA VAL A 172 3.11 -14.11 25.04
C VAL A 172 3.40 -13.08 23.96
N GLU A 173 2.54 -12.07 23.83
CA GLU A 173 2.69 -11.01 22.83
C GLU A 173 3.71 -9.95 23.27
N LYS A 174 4.72 -9.69 22.43
CA LYS A 174 5.72 -8.61 22.58
C LYS A 174 6.31 -8.48 24.00
N PRO A 175 7.05 -9.51 24.45
CA PRO A 175 7.63 -9.52 25.79
C PRO A 175 8.70 -8.42 25.97
N THR A 176 9.01 -8.10 27.23
CA THR A 176 10.20 -7.31 27.56
C THR A 176 11.48 -8.08 27.20
N ALA A 177 12.61 -7.39 27.04
CA ALA A 177 13.89 -8.04 26.66
C ALA A 177 14.27 -9.20 27.61
N ALA A 178 14.16 -8.97 28.92
CA ALA A 178 14.44 -10.01 29.93
C ALA A 178 13.49 -11.22 29.82
N VAL A 179 12.22 -10.99 29.49
CA VAL A 179 11.26 -12.08 29.26
C VAL A 179 11.59 -12.81 27.96
N ALA A 180 11.89 -12.10 26.87
CA ALA A 180 12.26 -12.71 25.58
C ALA A 180 13.50 -13.61 25.70
N GLU A 181 14.54 -13.15 26.42
CA GLU A 181 15.74 -13.94 26.72
C GLU A 181 15.39 -15.20 27.50
N SER A 182 14.59 -15.04 28.56
CA SER A 182 14.11 -16.16 29.37
C SER A 182 13.36 -17.18 28.50
N LEU A 183 12.39 -16.77 27.67
CA LEU A 183 11.60 -17.69 26.83
C LEU A 183 12.48 -18.53 25.90
N ILE A 184 13.51 -17.94 25.30
CA ILE A 184 14.42 -18.66 24.40
C ILE A 184 15.28 -19.65 25.18
N LEU A 185 15.80 -19.25 26.34
CA LEU A 185 16.62 -20.12 27.19
C LEU A 185 15.83 -21.32 27.75
N HIS A 186 14.55 -21.14 28.06
CA HIS A 186 13.67 -22.23 28.49
C HIS A 186 13.42 -23.25 27.36
N GLY A 187 13.40 -22.80 26.10
CA GLY A 187 13.07 -23.64 24.95
C GLY A 187 11.58 -23.98 24.87
N GLY A 188 11.16 -24.65 23.80
CA GLY A 188 9.75 -24.97 23.55
C GLY A 188 8.91 -23.82 22.99
N TYR A 189 9.50 -22.64 22.80
CA TYR A 189 8.84 -21.48 22.18
C TYR A 189 9.15 -21.35 20.70
N CYS A 190 8.19 -20.80 19.97
CA CYS A 190 8.36 -20.30 18.61
C CYS A 190 7.77 -18.91 18.47
N TRP A 191 8.24 -18.13 17.50
CA TRP A 191 7.64 -16.84 17.17
C TRP A 191 6.32 -17.03 16.44
N ASN A 192 5.34 -16.22 16.79
CA ASN A 192 4.08 -16.10 16.07
C ASN A 192 4.33 -15.43 14.71
N ALA A 193 4.18 -16.17 13.61
CA ALA A 193 4.37 -15.64 12.27
C ALA A 193 3.20 -14.74 11.81
N GLY A 194 2.12 -14.60 12.61
CA GLY A 194 0.93 -13.85 12.24
C GLY A 194 0.15 -14.47 11.06
N ILE A 195 0.37 -15.76 10.78
CA ILE A 195 -0.31 -16.52 9.73
C ILE A 195 -1.24 -17.50 10.43
N PHE A 196 -2.49 -17.58 9.98
CA PHE A 196 -3.51 -18.40 10.62
C PHE A 196 -4.30 -19.20 9.58
N LEU A 197 -4.61 -20.45 9.90
CA LEU A 197 -5.47 -21.33 9.10
C LEU A 197 -6.65 -21.77 9.96
N ALA A 198 -7.87 -21.46 9.54
CA ALA A 198 -9.09 -21.81 10.27
C ALA A 198 -10.27 -22.01 9.32
N ARG A 199 -11.21 -22.86 9.72
CA ARG A 199 -12.52 -22.93 9.07
C ARG A 199 -13.33 -21.68 9.43
N ALA A 200 -14.07 -21.14 8.47
CA ALA A 200 -14.75 -19.85 8.62
C ALA A 200 -15.75 -19.86 9.80
N ASP A 201 -16.58 -20.90 9.92
CA ASP A 201 -17.52 -21.09 11.04
C ASP A 201 -16.84 -21.12 12.42
N ILE A 202 -15.68 -21.76 12.53
CA ILE A 202 -14.89 -21.87 13.77
C ILE A 202 -14.37 -20.50 14.18
N LEU A 203 -13.81 -19.74 13.23
CA LEU A 203 -13.33 -18.39 13.50
C LEU A 203 -14.48 -17.46 13.92
N VAL A 204 -15.63 -17.54 13.23
CA VAL A 204 -16.84 -16.78 13.59
C VAL A 204 -17.36 -17.17 14.96
N ALA A 205 -17.36 -18.46 15.31
CA ALA A 205 -17.77 -18.92 16.64
C ALA A 205 -16.81 -18.45 17.75
N ALA A 206 -15.50 -18.45 17.48
CA ALA A 206 -14.49 -17.93 18.41
C ALA A 206 -14.66 -16.42 18.63
N LEU A 207 -14.90 -15.65 17.56
CA LEU A 207 -15.22 -14.22 17.64
C LEU A 207 -16.51 -13.97 18.44
N ARG A 208 -17.57 -14.76 18.19
CA ARG A 208 -18.83 -14.64 18.93
C ARG A 208 -18.65 -14.84 20.44
N THR A 209 -17.72 -15.69 20.82
CA THR A 209 -17.42 -16.00 22.23
C THR A 209 -16.58 -14.89 22.88
N HIS A 210 -15.53 -14.42 22.20
CA HIS A 210 -14.48 -13.61 22.82
C HIS A 210 -14.51 -12.13 22.44
N ALA A 211 -15.15 -11.78 21.33
CA ALA A 211 -15.28 -10.43 20.81
C ALA A 211 -16.61 -10.22 20.06
N PRO A 212 -17.77 -10.45 20.72
CA PRO A 212 -19.08 -10.32 20.08
C PRO A 212 -19.34 -8.91 19.53
N ASP A 213 -18.81 -7.88 20.18
CA ASP A 213 -18.90 -6.48 19.74
C ASP A 213 -18.24 -6.25 18.36
N ILE A 214 -17.08 -6.87 18.11
CA ILE A 214 -16.39 -6.84 16.81
C ILE A 214 -17.20 -7.62 15.78
N LEU A 215 -17.66 -8.83 16.13
CA LEU A 215 -18.43 -9.67 15.21
C LEU A 215 -19.72 -8.97 14.74
N GLU A 216 -20.51 -8.43 15.66
CA GLU A 216 -21.77 -7.74 15.33
C GLU A 216 -21.56 -6.54 14.41
N ALA A 217 -20.51 -5.75 14.63
CA ALA A 217 -20.17 -4.62 13.76
C ALA A 217 -19.80 -5.10 12.35
N CYS A 218 -19.00 -6.17 12.25
CA CYS A 218 -18.63 -6.77 10.97
C CYS A 218 -19.82 -7.43 10.25
N GLU A 219 -20.74 -8.09 10.97
CA GLU A 219 -21.98 -8.65 10.42
C GLU A 219 -22.85 -7.56 9.79
N ARG A 220 -23.06 -6.43 10.49
CA ARG A 220 -23.78 -5.27 9.92
C ARG A 220 -23.07 -4.68 8.71
N ALA A 221 -21.75 -4.51 8.80
CA ALA A 221 -20.96 -3.90 7.74
C ALA A 221 -20.89 -4.75 6.45
N THR A 222 -20.86 -6.08 6.59
CA THR A 222 -20.81 -7.02 5.47
C THR A 222 -22.18 -7.28 4.84
N ALA A 223 -23.28 -7.16 5.61
CA ALA A 223 -24.64 -7.28 5.11
C ALA A 223 -25.02 -6.14 4.14
N ALA A 224 -24.45 -4.94 4.32
CA ALA A 224 -24.72 -3.75 3.51
C ALA A 224 -23.60 -3.42 2.51
N ILE A 225 -22.91 -4.44 1.99
CA ILE A 225 -21.79 -4.25 1.06
C ILE A 225 -22.21 -3.54 -0.23
N THR A 226 -21.37 -2.62 -0.68
CA THR A 226 -21.45 -2.04 -2.03
C THR A 226 -20.35 -2.62 -2.92
N ALA A 227 -20.74 -3.34 -3.97
CA ALA A 227 -19.80 -3.93 -4.92
C ALA A 227 -19.53 -3.02 -6.12
N ASP A 228 -18.27 -2.95 -6.54
CA ASP A 228 -17.78 -2.16 -7.68
C ASP A 228 -16.59 -2.88 -8.33
N GLY A 229 -16.83 -3.53 -9.47
CA GLY A 229 -15.84 -4.38 -10.11
C GLY A 229 -15.36 -5.48 -9.15
N SER A 230 -14.06 -5.49 -8.83
CA SER A 230 -13.45 -6.42 -7.86
C SER A 230 -13.46 -5.93 -6.41
N PHE A 231 -14.02 -4.76 -6.14
CA PHE A 231 -14.06 -4.16 -4.81
C PHE A 231 -15.39 -4.45 -4.11
N ASP A 232 -15.30 -4.89 -2.86
CA ASP A 232 -16.41 -5.05 -1.93
C ASP A 232 -16.22 -4.03 -0.79
N ARG A 233 -16.99 -2.94 -0.81
CA ARG A 233 -16.89 -1.88 0.20
C ARG A 233 -17.80 -2.19 1.37
N LEU A 234 -17.19 -2.31 2.55
CA LEU A 234 -17.91 -2.44 3.81
C LEU A 234 -18.69 -1.16 4.10
N ASP A 235 -19.86 -1.29 4.71
CA ASP A 235 -20.62 -0.12 5.15
C ASP A 235 -19.81 0.69 6.18
N ARG A 236 -19.70 1.99 5.93
CA ARG A 236 -18.86 2.89 6.73
C ARG A 236 -19.35 3.02 8.15
N GLU A 237 -20.63 3.33 8.33
CA GLU A 237 -21.20 3.63 9.64
C GLU A 237 -21.16 2.41 10.54
N ALA A 238 -21.54 1.24 10.01
CA ALA A 238 -21.47 -0.02 10.73
C ALA A 238 -20.03 -0.41 11.12
N PHE A 239 -19.07 -0.25 10.21
CA PHE A 239 -17.68 -0.63 10.47
C PHE A 239 -16.95 0.35 11.39
N GLU A 240 -17.31 1.64 11.36
CA GLU A 240 -16.76 2.64 12.27
C GLU A 240 -17.11 2.36 13.73
N ALA A 241 -18.25 1.73 14.00
CA ALA A 241 -18.65 1.27 15.33
C ALA A 241 -17.83 0.07 15.85
N CYS A 242 -17.06 -0.62 14.98
CA CYS A 242 -16.21 -1.73 15.39
C CYS A 242 -15.07 -1.23 16.30
N ARG A 243 -14.82 -1.92 17.41
CA ARG A 243 -13.61 -1.72 18.21
C ARG A 243 -12.38 -2.10 17.38
N SER A 244 -11.29 -1.34 17.54
CA SER A 244 -10.00 -1.66 16.91
C SER A 244 -9.17 -2.58 17.83
N ASP A 245 -8.99 -3.83 17.45
CA ASP A 245 -8.20 -4.82 18.23
C ASP A 245 -7.54 -5.87 17.31
N SER A 246 -6.41 -6.46 17.72
CA SER A 246 -5.78 -7.54 16.94
C SER A 246 -6.49 -8.86 17.20
N ILE A 247 -6.42 -9.79 16.24
CA ILE A 247 -6.95 -11.14 16.43
C ILE A 247 -6.27 -11.85 17.61
N ASP A 248 -4.98 -11.57 17.82
CA ASP A 248 -4.16 -12.14 18.89
C ASP A 248 -4.79 -11.83 20.26
N TYR A 249 -5.10 -10.56 20.54
CA TYR A 249 -5.73 -10.14 21.79
C TYR A 249 -7.24 -10.41 21.83
N ALA A 250 -7.94 -10.20 20.73
CA ALA A 250 -9.39 -10.33 20.68
C ALA A 250 -9.83 -11.79 20.88
N VAL A 251 -9.08 -12.75 20.33
CA VAL A 251 -9.46 -14.17 20.28
C VAL A 251 -8.34 -15.09 20.76
N LEU A 252 -7.14 -15.02 20.17
CA LEU A 252 -6.17 -16.11 20.31
C LEU A 252 -5.63 -16.31 21.73
N GLU A 253 -5.39 -15.24 22.48
CA GLU A 253 -4.96 -15.35 23.88
C GLU A 253 -6.02 -15.98 24.81
N LYS A 254 -7.28 -16.03 24.38
CA LYS A 254 -8.44 -16.46 25.19
C LYS A 254 -9.06 -17.77 24.72
N HIS A 255 -8.64 -18.28 23.56
CA HIS A 255 -9.28 -19.42 22.90
C HIS A 255 -8.45 -20.70 23.06
N ASP A 256 -9.06 -21.75 23.60
CA ASP A 256 -8.34 -22.98 23.97
C ASP A 256 -8.00 -23.88 22.77
N ALA A 257 -8.80 -23.85 21.71
CA ALA A 257 -8.66 -24.77 20.58
C ALA A 257 -7.67 -24.23 19.52
N ILE A 258 -6.41 -23.98 19.93
CA ILE A 258 -5.35 -23.48 19.06
C ILE A 258 -4.25 -24.53 18.86
N SER A 259 -3.88 -24.76 17.61
CA SER A 259 -2.73 -25.59 17.23
C SER A 259 -1.61 -24.73 16.65
N VAL A 260 -0.37 -25.13 16.87
CA VAL A 260 0.80 -24.55 16.20
C VAL A 260 1.47 -25.58 15.31
N VAL A 261 1.77 -25.19 14.08
CA VAL A 261 2.62 -25.94 13.14
C VAL A 261 3.96 -25.21 13.03
N LYS A 262 5.07 -25.94 13.20
CA LYS A 262 6.41 -25.34 13.10
C LYS A 262 6.80 -25.11 11.64
N PHE A 263 7.24 -23.90 11.34
CA PHE A 263 7.84 -23.54 10.06
C PHE A 263 9.36 -23.55 10.16
N ASN A 264 9.99 -24.51 9.47
CA ASN A 264 11.45 -24.71 9.46
C ASN A 264 12.11 -24.06 8.24
N GLY A 265 11.69 -22.84 7.90
CA GLY A 265 12.20 -22.08 6.76
C GLY A 265 12.59 -20.66 7.13
N ASN A 266 13.12 -19.92 6.15
CA ASN A 266 13.44 -18.51 6.33
C ASN A 266 12.16 -17.67 6.37
N TRP A 267 12.03 -16.84 7.40
CA TRP A 267 10.93 -15.91 7.58
C TRP A 267 11.45 -14.59 8.15
N SER A 268 10.87 -13.48 7.71
CA SER A 268 11.14 -12.14 8.22
C SER A 268 9.89 -11.27 8.08
N ASP A 269 9.58 -10.47 9.11
CA ASP A 269 8.49 -9.49 9.11
C ASP A 269 8.85 -8.19 8.36
N VAL A 270 10.13 -8.05 7.97
CA VAL A 270 10.70 -6.87 7.33
C VAL A 270 10.34 -5.59 8.11
N GLY A 271 10.51 -5.63 9.43
CA GLY A 271 10.10 -4.57 10.35
C GLY A 271 11.00 -3.32 10.39
N SER A 272 12.28 -3.45 10.02
CA SER A 272 13.27 -2.37 10.05
C SER A 272 14.32 -2.51 8.95
N TRP A 273 15.13 -1.47 8.75
CA TRP A 273 16.20 -1.48 7.74
C TRP A 273 17.28 -2.54 8.02
N ASN A 274 17.49 -2.92 9.28
CA ASN A 274 18.33 -4.08 9.61
C ASN A 274 17.75 -5.36 9.02
N ALA A 275 16.44 -5.58 9.17
CA ALA A 275 15.76 -6.72 8.59
C ALA A 275 15.91 -6.72 7.06
N VAL A 276 15.75 -5.56 6.40
CA VAL A 276 15.97 -5.44 4.94
C VAL A 276 17.42 -5.77 4.57
N ALA A 277 18.40 -5.24 5.29
CA ALA A 277 19.82 -5.46 5.01
C ALA A 277 20.13 -6.95 4.98
N THR A 278 19.61 -7.75 5.93
CA THR A 278 19.86 -9.20 5.97
C THR A 278 19.39 -9.96 4.72
N LEU A 279 18.46 -9.39 3.93
CA LEU A 279 17.95 -9.97 2.68
C LEU A 279 18.90 -9.76 1.49
N HIS A 280 19.90 -8.90 1.63
CA HIS A 280 20.90 -8.63 0.59
C HIS A 280 22.20 -9.39 0.87
N PRO A 281 22.92 -9.86 -0.16
CA PRO A 281 24.19 -10.55 0.03
C PRO A 281 25.22 -9.64 0.71
N GLN A 282 26.05 -10.26 1.56
CA GLN A 282 27.14 -9.59 2.28
C GLN A 282 28.46 -9.76 1.51
N ASP A 283 29.26 -8.69 1.44
CA ASP A 283 30.62 -8.74 0.92
C ASP A 283 31.65 -9.19 1.98
N GLY A 284 32.93 -9.29 1.58
CA GLY A 284 34.01 -9.71 2.49
C GLY A 284 34.31 -8.77 3.66
N SER A 285 33.76 -7.55 3.67
CA SER A 285 33.91 -6.55 4.73
C SER A 285 32.62 -6.31 5.52
N GLY A 286 31.58 -7.12 5.30
CA GLY A 286 30.31 -6.96 6.00
C GLY A 286 29.33 -5.99 5.36
N ASN A 287 29.68 -5.33 4.25
CA ASN A 287 28.78 -4.41 3.59
C ASN A 287 27.71 -5.15 2.79
N ARG A 288 26.56 -4.51 2.65
CA ARG A 288 25.40 -5.00 1.90
C ARG A 288 24.90 -3.89 0.99
N LEU A 289 24.91 -4.12 -0.32
CA LEU A 289 24.68 -3.07 -1.31
C LEU A 289 23.49 -3.42 -2.20
N SER A 290 22.66 -2.42 -2.50
CA SER A 290 21.52 -2.54 -3.41
C SER A 290 21.45 -1.33 -4.35
N GLY A 291 21.23 -1.57 -5.64
CA GLY A 291 21.17 -0.54 -6.68
C GLY A 291 22.53 0.08 -7.01
N ASN A 292 22.55 1.39 -7.24
CA ASN A 292 23.70 2.20 -7.61
C ASN A 292 24.60 2.53 -6.40
N ALA A 293 24.99 1.51 -5.63
CA ALA A 293 25.75 1.66 -4.39
C ALA A 293 27.22 1.23 -4.55
N SER A 294 28.12 1.89 -3.83
CA SER A 294 29.53 1.48 -3.73
C SER A 294 30.06 1.73 -2.32
N ALA A 295 30.95 0.87 -1.86
CA ALA A 295 31.62 1.00 -0.57
C ALA A 295 33.13 0.91 -0.77
N LEU A 296 33.87 1.87 -0.22
CA LEU A 296 35.33 1.90 -0.24
C LEU A 296 35.83 2.12 1.18
N ARG A 297 36.77 1.29 1.65
CA ARG A 297 37.29 1.34 3.03
C ARG A 297 36.18 1.39 4.09
N SER A 298 35.07 0.69 3.85
CA SER A 298 33.90 0.68 4.72
C SER A 298 33.58 -0.74 5.18
N SER A 299 32.99 -0.89 6.35
CA SER A 299 32.58 -2.19 6.89
C SER A 299 31.18 -2.15 7.50
N ASP A 300 30.50 -3.29 7.54
CA ASP A 300 29.17 -3.44 8.15
C ASP A 300 28.15 -2.36 7.74
N THR A 301 28.27 -1.83 6.50
CA THR A 301 27.44 -0.73 5.99
C THR A 301 26.41 -1.26 5.00
N PHE A 302 25.14 -0.93 5.22
CA PHE A 302 24.06 -1.19 4.27
C PHE A 302 23.74 0.06 3.44
N ILE A 303 23.67 -0.09 2.12
CA ILE A 303 23.29 0.99 1.19
C ILE A 303 22.17 0.52 0.27
N HIS A 304 21.05 1.23 0.28
CA HIS A 304 19.94 1.06 -0.65
C HIS A 304 19.85 2.28 -1.57
N ALA A 305 20.23 2.13 -2.85
CA ALA A 305 20.35 3.24 -3.80
C ALA A 305 19.73 2.94 -5.18
N PRO A 306 18.41 2.80 -5.29
CA PRO A 306 17.75 2.47 -6.56
C PRO A 306 17.77 3.60 -7.60
N HIS A 307 18.06 4.84 -7.21
CA HIS A 307 17.95 6.01 -8.09
C HIS A 307 19.30 6.62 -8.43
N ARG A 308 19.96 7.29 -7.48
CA ARG A 308 21.23 7.99 -7.74
C ARG A 308 22.42 7.18 -7.25
N ARG A 309 23.63 7.54 -7.68
CA ARG A 309 24.86 6.92 -7.19
C ARG A 309 25.09 7.32 -5.73
N VAL A 310 25.28 6.32 -4.86
CA VAL A 310 25.64 6.51 -3.45
C VAL A 310 26.97 5.80 -3.17
N VAL A 311 27.91 6.51 -2.53
CA VAL A 311 29.24 5.97 -2.21
C VAL A 311 29.51 6.16 -0.72
N ALA A 312 29.73 5.06 0.00
CA ALA A 312 30.23 5.08 1.36
C ALA A 312 31.75 4.97 1.35
N LEU A 313 32.43 5.93 1.99
CA LEU A 313 33.90 5.98 2.08
C LEU A 313 34.33 6.10 3.53
N GLY A 314 35.06 5.11 4.04
CA GLY A 314 35.58 5.15 5.42
C GLY A 314 34.52 4.97 6.51
N THR A 315 33.33 4.46 6.17
CA THR A 315 32.22 4.35 7.12
C THR A 315 32.18 2.98 7.79
N ARG A 316 31.54 2.92 8.97
CA ARG A 316 31.29 1.66 9.65
C ARG A 316 29.90 1.64 10.27
N GLY A 317 29.19 0.52 10.12
CA GLY A 317 27.92 0.28 10.83
C GLY A 317 26.81 1.26 10.45
N LEU A 318 26.76 1.73 9.20
CA LEU A 318 25.74 2.67 8.73
C LEU A 318 24.65 1.98 7.91
N ILE A 319 23.45 2.58 7.95
CA ILE A 319 22.34 2.35 7.03
C ILE A 319 22.18 3.63 6.21
N ILE A 320 22.32 3.51 4.89
CA ILE A 320 22.14 4.63 3.95
C ILE A 320 21.04 4.25 2.97
N VAL A 321 19.95 5.01 2.97
CA VAL A 321 18.80 4.76 2.11
C VAL A 321 18.51 5.98 1.29
N ASP A 322 18.63 5.84 -0.02
CA ASP A 322 18.31 6.86 -1.01
C ASP A 322 16.92 6.62 -1.61
N THR A 323 16.11 7.68 -1.60
CA THR A 323 14.86 7.78 -2.35
C THR A 323 14.86 9.09 -3.14
N PRO A 324 13.96 9.26 -4.12
CA PRO A 324 14.02 10.39 -5.02
C PRO A 324 13.80 11.76 -4.35
N ASP A 325 13.12 11.78 -3.21
CA ASP A 325 12.75 12.96 -2.42
C ASP A 325 13.51 13.08 -1.09
N ALA A 326 13.98 11.97 -0.52
CA ALA A 326 14.66 11.99 0.78
C ALA A 326 15.81 10.97 0.89
N VAL A 327 16.74 11.22 1.82
CA VAL A 327 17.84 10.32 2.16
C VAL A 327 17.85 10.09 3.67
N LEU A 328 17.97 8.84 4.09
CA LEU A 328 18.25 8.48 5.48
C LEU A 328 19.70 8.03 5.60
N VAL A 329 20.39 8.56 6.61
CA VAL A 329 21.68 8.07 7.08
C VAL A 329 21.54 7.81 8.58
N ALA A 330 21.68 6.57 9.00
CA ALA A 330 21.55 6.17 10.39
C ALA A 330 22.64 5.19 10.80
N GLY A 331 22.98 5.15 12.09
CA GLY A 331 23.67 3.99 12.66
C GLY A 331 22.78 2.76 12.59
N ALA A 332 23.35 1.59 12.36
CA ALA A 332 22.59 0.33 12.30
C ALA A 332 21.90 -0.01 13.63
N ASP A 333 22.46 0.45 14.75
CA ASP A 333 21.88 0.37 16.09
C ASP A 333 20.67 1.30 16.30
N CYS A 334 20.52 2.32 15.45
CA CYS A 334 19.40 3.27 15.46
C CYS A 334 18.24 2.91 14.49
N ALA A 335 18.26 1.71 13.90
CA ALA A 335 17.30 1.34 12.86
C ALA A 335 15.84 1.30 13.34
N GLU A 336 15.59 1.00 14.63
CA GLU A 336 14.24 0.95 15.19
C GLU A 336 13.66 2.36 15.47
N GLN A 337 14.53 3.36 15.63
CA GLN A 337 14.18 4.75 15.93
C GLN A 337 13.74 5.55 14.69
N VAL A 338 13.74 4.96 13.48
CA VAL A 338 13.25 5.63 12.26
C VAL A 338 11.81 6.14 12.43
N GLY A 339 10.99 5.46 13.23
CA GLY A 339 9.64 5.93 13.58
C GLY A 339 9.62 7.28 14.31
N GLU A 340 10.65 7.60 15.11
CA GLU A 340 10.80 8.90 15.78
C GLU A 340 11.11 10.00 14.77
N VAL A 341 11.97 9.73 13.78
CA VAL A 341 12.29 10.68 12.70
C VAL A 341 11.03 11.04 11.92
N VAL A 342 10.18 10.05 11.58
CA VAL A 342 8.91 10.31 10.90
C VAL A 342 7.99 11.20 11.73
N ARG A 343 7.91 10.99 13.05
CA ARG A 343 7.11 11.84 13.95
C ARG A 343 7.65 13.27 14.02
N MET A 344 8.96 13.43 14.10
CA MET A 344 9.63 14.73 14.10
C MET A 344 9.31 15.51 12.81
N LEU A 345 9.56 14.90 11.65
CA LEU A 345 9.28 15.53 10.35
C LEU A 345 7.80 15.87 10.17
N ALA A 346 6.88 15.01 10.64
CA ALA A 346 5.45 15.28 10.58
C ALA A 346 5.05 16.47 11.47
N ALA A 347 5.64 16.61 12.66
CA ALA A 347 5.40 17.74 13.55
C ALA A 347 5.93 19.06 12.97
N GLU A 348 7.00 19.00 12.17
CA GLU A 348 7.56 20.12 11.42
C GLU A 348 6.78 20.45 10.13
N GLY A 349 5.75 19.67 9.79
CA GLY A 349 4.95 19.87 8.58
C GLY A 349 5.67 19.48 7.28
N GLN A 350 6.72 18.66 7.36
CA GLN A 350 7.46 18.20 6.18
C GLN A 350 6.66 17.15 5.40
N ALA A 351 6.48 17.39 4.10
CA ALA A 351 5.68 16.51 3.24
C ALA A 351 6.28 15.10 3.14
N GLU A 352 7.60 14.99 3.17
CA GLU A 352 8.38 13.75 3.14
C GLU A 352 8.10 12.85 4.34
N ALA A 353 7.42 13.31 5.40
CA ALA A 353 6.98 12.42 6.47
C ALA A 353 5.79 11.53 6.05
N THR A 354 4.91 12.06 5.21
CA THR A 354 3.56 11.50 5.00
C THR A 354 3.23 11.19 3.55
N GLU A 355 3.73 11.99 2.61
CA GLU A 355 3.46 11.88 1.19
C GLU A 355 4.62 11.19 0.46
N HIS A 356 4.27 10.27 -0.43
CA HIS A 356 5.19 9.71 -1.39
C HIS A 356 5.14 10.55 -2.68
N ARG A 357 6.31 10.87 -3.23
CA ARG A 357 6.45 11.69 -4.45
C ARG A 357 5.66 11.16 -5.64
N ARG A 358 5.66 9.83 -5.79
CA ARG A 358 4.88 9.08 -6.78
C ARG A 358 3.59 8.57 -6.19
N VAL A 359 2.48 8.83 -6.87
CA VAL A 359 1.13 8.49 -6.44
C VAL A 359 0.43 7.65 -7.50
N VAL A 360 -0.06 6.47 -7.11
CA VAL A 360 -0.75 5.53 -8.01
C VAL A 360 -2.25 5.86 -8.08
N ARG A 361 -2.80 5.71 -9.29
CA ARG A 361 -4.20 5.96 -9.64
C ARG A 361 -4.72 4.84 -10.55
N PRO A 362 -6.04 4.71 -10.75
CA PRO A 362 -6.62 3.66 -11.60
C PRO A 362 -6.10 3.72 -13.04
N TRP A 363 -6.02 4.95 -13.54
CA TRP A 363 -5.55 5.26 -14.89
C TRP A 363 -4.04 5.17 -15.04
N GLY A 364 -3.27 4.97 -13.97
CA GLY A 364 -1.81 4.94 -14.00
C GLY A 364 -1.17 5.55 -12.77
N ALA A 365 -0.35 6.58 -12.91
CA ALA A 365 0.29 7.26 -11.78
C ALA A 365 0.71 8.68 -12.15
N TYR A 366 0.99 9.51 -11.15
CA TYR A 366 1.77 10.73 -11.31
C TYR A 366 2.96 10.77 -10.36
N ASP A 367 4.01 11.47 -10.73
CA ASP A 367 5.23 11.69 -9.96
C ASP A 367 5.52 13.19 -9.89
N LYS A 368 5.59 13.77 -8.69
CA LYS A 368 5.93 15.18 -8.48
C LYS A 368 7.44 15.36 -8.74
N LEU A 369 7.83 16.00 -9.84
CA LEU A 369 9.24 16.11 -10.21
C LEU A 369 9.92 17.33 -9.59
N ASP A 370 9.22 18.47 -9.61
CA ASP A 370 9.72 19.75 -9.12
C ASP A 370 8.54 20.64 -8.71
N PHE A 371 8.77 21.58 -7.80
CA PHE A 371 7.77 22.53 -7.36
C PHE A 371 8.42 23.80 -6.80
N GLY A 372 7.71 24.91 -6.94
CA GLY A 372 8.06 26.19 -6.36
C GLY A 372 6.81 26.99 -6.03
N GLU A 373 6.99 28.25 -5.62
CA GLU A 373 5.88 29.13 -5.19
C GLU A 373 4.80 29.32 -6.28
N ARG A 374 5.20 29.25 -7.56
CA ARG A 374 4.34 29.61 -8.71
C ARG A 374 4.19 28.49 -9.74
N PHE A 375 4.82 27.34 -9.52
CA PHE A 375 4.79 26.23 -10.46
C PHE A 375 4.87 24.86 -9.80
N GLN A 376 4.37 23.85 -10.50
CA GLN A 376 4.55 22.45 -10.14
C GLN A 376 4.73 21.63 -11.42
N VAL A 377 5.72 20.74 -11.43
CA VAL A 377 5.98 19.82 -12.54
C VAL A 377 5.63 18.41 -12.10
N LYS A 378 4.76 17.74 -12.87
CA LYS A 378 4.40 16.35 -12.68
C LYS A 378 4.75 15.54 -13.92
N ARG A 379 5.15 14.30 -13.72
CA ARG A 379 5.15 13.28 -14.78
C ARG A 379 3.94 12.39 -14.59
N LEU A 380 3.04 12.39 -15.56
CA LEU A 380 1.90 11.50 -15.63
C LEU A 380 2.28 10.27 -16.46
N THR A 381 1.98 9.08 -15.94
CA THR A 381 2.05 7.81 -16.69
C THR A 381 0.63 7.26 -16.78
N VAL A 382 0.08 7.17 -17.99
CA VAL A 382 -1.32 6.76 -18.22
C VAL A 382 -1.34 5.41 -18.94
N LYS A 383 -2.08 4.44 -18.37
CA LYS A 383 -2.25 3.08 -18.89
C LYS A 383 -2.96 3.09 -20.25
N PRO A 384 -2.68 2.10 -21.13
CA PRO A 384 -3.42 1.91 -22.37
C PRO A 384 -4.94 1.92 -22.15
N GLY A 385 -5.66 2.71 -22.94
CA GLY A 385 -7.13 2.84 -22.87
C GLY A 385 -7.67 3.58 -21.65
N ALA A 386 -6.81 4.04 -20.73
CA ALA A 386 -7.25 4.75 -19.55
C ALA A 386 -7.40 6.26 -19.80
N LYS A 387 -8.19 6.93 -18.95
CA LYS A 387 -8.45 8.36 -18.99
C LYS A 387 -8.44 8.97 -17.61
N LEU A 388 -8.05 10.23 -17.50
CA LEU A 388 -8.24 11.02 -16.31
C LEU A 388 -9.69 11.52 -16.23
N SER A 389 -10.10 12.01 -15.06
CA SER A 389 -11.42 12.63 -14.88
C SER A 389 -11.57 13.85 -15.78
N LEU A 390 -12.81 14.18 -16.16
CA LEU A 390 -13.08 15.47 -16.80
C LEU A 390 -13.09 16.51 -15.70
N GLN A 391 -12.20 17.49 -15.78
CA GLN A 391 -11.93 18.37 -14.66
C GLN A 391 -11.65 19.82 -15.09
N MET A 392 -11.68 20.71 -14.12
CA MET A 392 -11.32 22.13 -14.25
C MET A 392 -10.57 22.56 -12.99
N HIS A 393 -9.66 23.52 -13.14
CA HIS A 393 -8.98 24.17 -12.02
C HIS A 393 -9.32 25.66 -12.02
N HIS A 394 -9.61 26.21 -10.84
CA HIS A 394 -9.93 27.62 -10.70
C HIS A 394 -8.70 28.54 -10.71
N HIS A 395 -7.54 28.06 -10.27
CA HIS A 395 -6.41 28.93 -9.91
C HIS A 395 -5.10 28.64 -10.66
N ARG A 396 -5.11 27.66 -11.57
CA ARG A 396 -3.94 27.28 -12.36
C ARG A 396 -4.29 27.01 -13.82
N ALA A 397 -3.30 27.27 -14.67
CA ALA A 397 -3.22 26.75 -16.03
C ALA A 397 -2.28 25.53 -16.05
N GLU A 398 -2.41 24.70 -17.08
CA GLU A 398 -1.55 23.53 -17.27
C GLU A 398 -0.94 23.53 -18.68
N HIS A 399 0.26 22.99 -18.79
CA HIS A 399 0.90 22.73 -20.06
C HIS A 399 1.32 21.27 -20.09
N TRP A 400 0.76 20.51 -21.02
CA TRP A 400 1.06 19.10 -21.20
C TRP A 400 2.01 18.89 -22.38
N ILE A 401 3.15 18.26 -22.13
CA ILE A 401 4.12 17.85 -23.13
C ILE A 401 4.13 16.32 -23.19
N VAL A 402 3.84 15.74 -24.35
CA VAL A 402 3.85 14.29 -24.51
C VAL A 402 5.28 13.82 -24.76
N VAL A 403 5.81 13.01 -23.86
CA VAL A 403 7.18 12.47 -23.94
C VAL A 403 7.20 11.11 -24.61
N GLN A 404 6.15 10.31 -24.41
CA GLN A 404 6.03 8.97 -25.00
C GLN A 404 4.58 8.63 -25.32
N GLY A 405 4.31 8.10 -26.50
CA GLY A 405 2.98 7.70 -26.96
C GLY A 405 2.18 8.81 -27.63
N THR A 406 0.84 8.70 -27.60
CA THR A 406 -0.06 9.71 -28.16
C THR A 406 -1.18 9.95 -27.18
N ALA A 407 -1.33 11.20 -26.75
CA ALA A 407 -2.42 11.64 -25.90
C ALA A 407 -3.63 12.04 -26.75
N LYS A 408 -4.83 11.76 -26.25
CA LYS A 408 -6.05 12.41 -26.69
C LYS A 408 -6.44 13.41 -25.61
N ALA A 409 -6.22 14.69 -25.87
CA ALA A 409 -6.51 15.78 -24.95
C ALA A 409 -7.84 16.44 -25.32
N THR A 410 -8.71 16.64 -24.34
CA THR A 410 -9.91 17.46 -24.47
C THR A 410 -9.68 18.78 -23.75
N CYS A 411 -10.01 19.91 -24.37
CA CYS A 411 -9.99 21.26 -23.78
C CYS A 411 -11.21 22.05 -24.28
N ASP A 412 -12.09 22.46 -23.37
CA ASP A 412 -13.34 23.18 -23.67
C ASP A 412 -14.17 22.53 -24.79
N GLY A 413 -14.25 21.20 -24.74
CA GLY A 413 -14.99 20.38 -25.71
C GLY A 413 -14.24 20.09 -27.01
N GLN A 414 -13.12 20.77 -27.30
CA GLN A 414 -12.26 20.45 -28.44
C GLN A 414 -11.36 19.26 -28.10
N VAL A 415 -11.31 18.28 -29.01
CA VAL A 415 -10.51 17.06 -28.86
C VAL A 415 -9.35 17.09 -29.84
N THR A 416 -8.13 16.99 -29.32
CA THR A 416 -6.89 17.02 -30.09
C THR A 416 -6.04 15.80 -29.77
N LEU A 417 -5.46 15.17 -30.80
CA LEU A 417 -4.40 14.17 -30.61
C LEU A 417 -3.06 14.90 -30.52
N VAL A 418 -2.33 14.67 -29.43
CA VAL A 418 -1.01 15.25 -29.15
C VAL A 418 0.00 14.11 -29.17
N ARG A 419 0.94 14.15 -30.11
CA ARG A 419 1.97 13.11 -30.33
C ARG A 419 3.23 13.40 -29.51
N GLU A 420 4.16 12.45 -29.50
CA GLU A 420 5.48 12.64 -28.90
C GLU A 420 6.14 13.94 -29.38
N ASN A 421 6.70 14.69 -28.42
CA ASN A 421 7.32 15.99 -28.61
C ASN A 421 6.36 17.13 -29.03
N GLU A 422 5.05 16.88 -29.11
CA GLU A 422 4.02 17.92 -29.20
C GLU A 422 3.51 18.31 -27.80
N SER A 423 2.83 19.45 -27.71
CA SER A 423 2.27 19.93 -26.45
C SER A 423 0.93 20.63 -26.63
N ILE A 424 0.18 20.74 -25.53
CA ILE A 424 -1.07 21.48 -25.47
C ILE A 424 -1.11 22.36 -24.21
N TYR A 425 -1.52 23.61 -24.37
CA TYR A 425 -1.76 24.54 -23.28
C TYR A 425 -3.24 24.49 -22.88
N LEU A 426 -3.49 24.39 -21.57
CA LEU A 426 -4.80 24.36 -20.96
C LEU A 426 -4.96 25.63 -20.13
N PRO A 427 -5.76 26.60 -20.62
CA PRO A 427 -5.99 27.86 -19.91
C PRO A 427 -6.63 27.65 -18.53
N LEU A 428 -6.45 28.64 -17.66
CA LEU A 428 -7.15 28.68 -16.37
C LEU A 428 -8.67 28.66 -16.56
N GLY A 429 -9.37 27.82 -15.81
CA GLY A 429 -10.82 27.63 -15.93
C GLY A 429 -11.26 26.75 -17.11
N ALA A 430 -10.34 26.24 -17.93
CA ALA A 430 -10.69 25.34 -19.03
C ALA A 430 -11.13 23.97 -18.50
N ILE A 431 -12.21 23.42 -19.07
CA ILE A 431 -12.65 22.06 -18.79
C ILE A 431 -11.84 21.10 -19.66
N HIS A 432 -11.05 20.22 -19.05
CA HIS A 432 -10.07 19.41 -19.76
C HIS A 432 -10.01 17.95 -19.28
N ARG A 433 -9.48 17.08 -20.15
CA ARG A 433 -9.27 15.64 -19.89
C ARG A 433 -8.10 15.10 -20.71
N LEU A 434 -7.28 14.26 -20.08
CA LEU A 434 -6.23 13.49 -20.73
C LEU A 434 -6.69 12.02 -20.89
N GLU A 435 -6.56 11.48 -22.10
CA GLU A 435 -6.80 10.06 -22.38
C GLU A 435 -5.60 9.43 -23.10
N ASN A 436 -5.32 8.16 -22.82
CA ASN A 436 -4.39 7.34 -23.60
C ASN A 436 -5.18 6.41 -24.54
N PRO A 437 -5.41 6.79 -25.81
CA PRO A 437 -6.07 5.92 -26.80
C PRO A 437 -5.15 4.78 -27.31
N GLY A 438 -3.88 4.78 -26.94
CA GLY A 438 -2.87 3.84 -27.43
C GLY A 438 -2.91 2.47 -26.76
N LYS A 439 -2.01 1.60 -27.23
CA LYS A 439 -1.78 0.24 -26.69
C LYS A 439 -0.56 0.15 -25.77
N THR A 440 0.22 1.23 -25.66
CA THR A 440 1.41 1.35 -24.81
C THR A 440 1.18 2.41 -23.73
N MET A 441 2.04 2.44 -22.71
CA MET A 441 2.00 3.52 -21.72
C MET A 441 2.20 4.88 -22.39
N LEU A 442 1.44 5.87 -21.94
CA LEU A 442 1.56 7.27 -22.31
C LEU A 442 2.32 7.99 -21.19
N GLU A 443 3.35 8.75 -21.53
CA GLU A 443 4.05 9.63 -20.59
C GLU A 443 3.86 11.10 -20.98
N VAL A 444 3.42 11.91 -20.01
CA VAL A 444 3.19 13.35 -20.18
C VAL A 444 3.88 14.10 -19.06
N ILE A 445 4.63 15.15 -19.40
CA ILE A 445 5.08 16.15 -18.43
C ILE A 445 4.02 17.23 -18.36
N GLU A 446 3.45 17.39 -17.17
CA GLU A 446 2.48 18.42 -16.85
C GLU A 446 3.18 19.52 -16.06
N VAL A 447 3.18 20.73 -16.61
CA VAL A 447 3.65 21.93 -15.93
C VAL A 447 2.43 22.74 -15.53
N GLN A 448 2.18 22.85 -14.24
CA GLN A 448 1.12 23.67 -13.66
C GLN A 448 1.69 25.02 -13.27
N THR A 449 0.99 26.10 -13.62
CA THR A 449 1.39 27.48 -13.25
C THR A 449 0.18 28.25 -12.73
N GLY A 450 0.34 28.97 -11.63
CA GLY A 450 -0.80 29.60 -10.97
C GLY A 450 -0.44 30.29 -9.66
N GLY A 451 -1.45 30.93 -9.06
CA GLY A 451 -1.35 31.49 -7.70
C GLY A 451 -1.63 30.47 -6.60
N TYR A 452 -2.26 29.35 -6.95
CA TYR A 452 -2.58 28.24 -6.05
C TYR A 452 -2.51 26.92 -6.83
N LEU A 453 -1.88 25.90 -6.24
CA LEU A 453 -1.55 24.63 -6.92
C LEU A 453 -2.00 23.39 -6.11
N GLY A 454 -2.87 23.58 -5.10
CA GLY A 454 -3.47 22.48 -4.35
C GLY A 454 -4.28 21.52 -5.22
N GLU A 455 -4.61 20.34 -4.71
CA GLU A 455 -5.50 19.38 -5.41
C GLU A 455 -7.00 19.59 -5.06
N ASP A 456 -7.30 20.48 -4.11
CA ASP A 456 -8.63 20.87 -3.65
C ASP A 456 -9.31 21.92 -4.55
N ASP A 457 -8.58 22.55 -5.47
CA ASP A 457 -9.14 23.43 -6.49
C ASP A 457 -9.75 22.69 -7.69
N ILE A 458 -9.65 21.35 -7.70
CA ILE A 458 -10.08 20.49 -8.80
C ILE A 458 -11.59 20.26 -8.74
N VAL A 459 -12.31 20.81 -9.70
CA VAL A 459 -13.73 20.49 -9.93
C VAL A 459 -13.82 19.32 -10.91
N ARG A 460 -14.50 18.23 -10.52
CA ARG A 460 -14.65 17.01 -11.34
C ARG A 460 -16.08 16.87 -11.84
N PHE A 461 -16.23 16.73 -13.15
CA PHE A 461 -17.53 16.65 -13.84
C PHE A 461 -17.91 15.24 -14.25
N ASP A 462 -16.92 14.40 -14.56
CA ASP A 462 -17.12 13.00 -14.93
C ASP A 462 -15.91 12.16 -14.49
N ASP A 463 -16.16 11.20 -13.58
CA ASP A 463 -15.16 10.28 -13.03
C ASP A 463 -15.67 8.84 -13.02
N THR A 464 -15.07 8.01 -13.87
CA THR A 464 -15.34 6.56 -13.93
C THR A 464 -14.78 5.78 -12.73
N TYR A 465 -14.11 6.43 -11.78
CA TYR A 465 -13.37 5.79 -10.68
C TYR A 465 -13.97 6.06 -9.29
N GLY A 466 -15.21 6.54 -9.24
CA GLY A 466 -16.01 6.64 -8.02
C GLY A 466 -15.62 7.79 -7.08
N ARG A 467 -14.92 8.83 -7.55
CA ARG A 467 -14.58 10.03 -6.75
C ARG A 467 -15.60 11.17 -6.90
N CYS A 468 -16.67 10.95 -7.66
CA CYS A 468 -17.84 11.82 -7.72
C CYS A 468 -19.09 11.03 -7.33
N PRO A 469 -20.08 11.66 -6.67
CA PRO A 469 -21.43 11.13 -6.62
C PRO A 469 -21.89 10.89 -8.06
N SER A 470 -22.33 9.68 -8.38
CA SER A 470 -22.81 9.38 -9.72
C SER A 470 -24.02 10.26 -10.03
N LEU A 471 -23.89 11.21 -10.96
CA LEU A 471 -25.02 11.81 -11.64
C LEU A 471 -25.63 10.76 -12.58
N LYS A 472 -26.24 9.71 -12.01
CA LYS A 472 -27.12 8.82 -12.78
C LYS A 472 -28.45 9.55 -12.94
N ALA A 473 -28.67 10.13 -14.12
CA ALA A 473 -30.02 10.48 -14.54
C ALA A 473 -30.86 9.20 -14.57
N ARG A 474 -32.10 9.27 -14.07
CA ARG A 474 -33.08 8.20 -14.27
C ARG A 474 -33.36 8.11 -15.77
N GLY A 475 -32.83 7.06 -16.40
CA GLY A 475 -33.14 6.69 -17.78
C GLY A 475 -31.97 6.90 -18.76
N GLY A 476 -31.14 5.87 -18.91
CA GLY A 476 -30.59 5.37 -20.19
C GLY A 476 -29.69 6.24 -21.10
N ASP A 477 -29.87 7.55 -21.17
CA ASP A 477 -29.23 8.38 -22.20
C ASP A 477 -28.20 9.34 -21.61
N ALA A 478 -27.14 9.58 -22.38
CA ALA A 478 -26.11 10.57 -22.07
C ALA A 478 -26.73 11.97 -22.06
N LEU A 479 -26.68 12.65 -20.92
CA LEU A 479 -27.06 14.06 -20.84
C LEU A 479 -26.08 14.91 -21.66
N PRO A 480 -26.57 15.86 -22.49
CA PRO A 480 -25.73 16.92 -23.00
C PRO A 480 -25.10 17.68 -21.83
N LEU A 481 -23.88 18.21 -22.04
CA LEU A 481 -23.22 19.11 -21.10
C LEU A 481 -24.24 20.16 -20.61
N PRO A 482 -24.35 20.43 -19.29
CA PRO A 482 -25.34 21.37 -18.80
C PRO A 482 -25.03 22.78 -19.35
N ASP A 483 -26.00 23.35 -20.08
CA ASP A 483 -26.01 24.72 -20.60
C ASP A 483 -25.74 25.79 -19.52
N ALA A 484 -25.84 25.42 -18.24
CA ALA A 484 -25.47 26.27 -17.10
C ALA A 484 -23.96 26.57 -17.02
N ALA A 485 -23.09 25.75 -17.61
CA ALA A 485 -21.64 26.00 -17.63
C ALA A 485 -21.25 27.13 -18.61
N VAL A 486 -21.99 27.29 -19.71
CA VAL A 486 -21.75 28.36 -20.71
C VAL A 486 -22.22 29.71 -20.18
N ALA A 487 -23.30 29.73 -19.38
CA ALA A 487 -23.82 30.95 -18.78
C ALA A 487 -22.92 31.52 -17.66
N ALA A 488 -22.22 30.66 -16.91
CA ALA A 488 -21.29 31.10 -15.87
C ALA A 488 -20.01 31.76 -16.43
N VAL A 489 -19.55 31.29 -17.59
CA VAL A 489 -18.39 31.88 -18.30
C VAL A 489 -18.72 33.27 -18.87
N ALA A 490 -19.96 33.49 -19.31
CA ALA A 490 -20.40 34.79 -19.83
C ALA A 490 -20.50 35.89 -18.75
N ALA A 491 -20.82 35.53 -17.50
CA ALA A 491 -20.96 36.49 -16.40
C ALA A 491 -19.61 36.96 -15.81
N ALA A 492 -18.54 36.16 -15.97
CA ALA A 492 -17.18 36.53 -15.52
C ALA A 492 -16.42 37.41 -16.53
N ALA A 493 -16.87 37.46 -17.80
CA ALA A 493 -16.22 38.20 -18.88
C ALA A 493 -16.56 39.71 -18.93
N SER A 494 -17.41 40.21 -18.02
CA SER A 494 -17.92 41.59 -18.04
C SER A 494 -17.27 42.55 -17.03
N VAL A 495 -16.01 42.32 -16.63
CA VAL A 495 -15.21 43.32 -15.89
C VAL A 495 -14.52 44.23 -16.93
N PRO A 496 -14.69 45.56 -16.88
CA PRO A 496 -14.14 46.44 -17.90
C PRO A 496 -12.60 46.44 -17.85
N VAL A 497 -12.00 46.25 -19.02
CA VAL A 497 -10.56 46.40 -19.26
C VAL A 497 -10.15 47.85 -18.95
N VAL A 498 -9.31 48.04 -17.94
CA VAL A 498 -8.63 49.31 -17.71
C VAL A 498 -7.59 49.51 -18.81
N ALA A 499 -7.73 50.59 -19.58
CA ALA A 499 -6.86 50.93 -20.69
C ALA A 499 -5.40 51.10 -20.23
N ALA A 500 -4.48 50.47 -20.96
CA ALA A 500 -3.05 50.59 -20.76
C ALA A 500 -2.58 52.04 -21.01
N MET A 501 -1.83 52.60 -20.05
CA MET A 501 -1.06 53.83 -20.27
C MET A 501 0.18 53.54 -21.13
N PRO A 502 0.58 54.43 -22.05
CA PRO A 502 1.75 54.22 -22.88
C PRO A 502 3.04 54.40 -22.06
N VAL A 503 3.92 53.40 -22.11
CA VAL A 503 5.27 53.46 -21.55
C VAL A 503 6.17 54.23 -22.50
N ALA A 504 6.83 55.28 -22.00
CA ALA A 504 7.80 56.08 -22.74
C ALA A 504 9.10 55.29 -22.99
N ALA A 505 9.67 55.42 -24.20
CA ALA A 505 10.91 54.79 -24.62
C ALA A 505 12.14 55.36 -23.88
N PRO A 506 13.16 54.54 -23.55
CA PRO A 506 14.39 55.04 -22.95
C PRO A 506 15.30 55.69 -24.00
N GLN A 507 15.74 56.92 -23.73
CA GLN A 507 16.79 57.60 -24.48
C GLN A 507 18.16 56.96 -24.18
N LEU A 508 18.87 56.54 -25.23
CA LEU A 508 20.29 56.20 -25.17
C LEU A 508 21.13 57.46 -24.93
N ALA A 509 22.02 57.42 -23.95
CA ALA A 509 23.11 58.39 -23.79
C ALA A 509 24.37 57.90 -24.52
N PRO A 510 25.19 58.79 -25.11
CA PRO A 510 26.41 58.40 -25.83
C PRO A 510 27.58 58.16 -24.85
N ALA A 511 28.44 57.22 -25.21
CA ALA A 511 29.64 56.85 -24.47
C ALA A 511 30.75 57.94 -24.51
N PRO A 512 31.60 58.02 -23.47
CA PRO A 512 33.00 58.38 -23.61
C PRO A 512 33.90 57.15 -23.83
#